data_AF-A0A536LJ47-F1
#
_entry.id   AF-A0A536LJ47-F1
#
_cell.length_a   1.000
_cell.length_b   1.000
_cell.length_c   1.000
_cell.angle_alpha   90.00
_cell.angle_beta   90.00
_cell.angle_gamma   90.00
#
_symmetry.space_group_name_H-M   'P 1'
#
loop_
_entity.id
_entity.type
_entity.pdbx_description
1 polymer ?
#
loop_
_entity_poly.entity_id
_entity_poly.type
_entity_poly.pdbx_seq_one_letter_code
_entity_poly.pdbx_strand_id
1 'polypeptide(L)'
;MEAAAKASIETALLEVMQNPHWKISGLSAALPLVDIGCPEEPLPARPGVVWKDAQIIGGTGTIYTVPEPGFYSEYLFIMPLEQIDALLGGLSIRVAPQEYVAESDDEIAERASATYIAPDELDDIGFLTKQLTIAVGLEDRYPEPSPE
;
A
#
# COMPACT_ATOMS: atom_id res chain seq x y z
N MET A 1 -1.06 20.03 -6.39
CA MET A 1 -0.55 19.04 -5.43
C MET A 1 -0.47 17.68 -6.10
N GLU A 2 -1.56 17.15 -6.64
CA GLU A 2 -1.62 15.82 -7.26
C GLU A 2 -0.58 15.57 -8.36
N ALA A 3 -0.40 16.51 -9.31
CA ALA A 3 0.61 16.36 -10.36
C ALA A 3 2.06 16.34 -9.85
N ALA A 4 2.34 17.10 -8.77
CA ALA A 4 3.66 17.10 -8.14
C ALA A 4 3.90 15.79 -7.39
N ALA A 5 2.89 15.31 -6.66
CA ALA A 5 2.95 14.02 -6.00
C ALA A 5 3.17 12.87 -6.99
N LYS A 6 2.43 12.86 -8.11
CA LYS A 6 2.62 11.90 -9.19
C LYS A 6 4.06 11.90 -9.70
N ALA A 7 4.64 13.08 -9.98
CA ALA A 7 6.02 13.17 -10.44
C ALA A 7 7.04 12.63 -9.41
N SER A 8 6.85 12.91 -8.11
CA SER A 8 7.71 12.36 -7.06
C SER A 8 7.60 10.83 -6.97
N ILE A 9 6.37 10.29 -7.01
CA ILE A 9 6.10 8.86 -7.00
C ILE A 9 6.70 8.17 -8.22
N GLU A 10 6.51 8.72 -9.42
CA GLU A 10 7.10 8.21 -10.66
C GLU A 10 8.64 8.20 -10.57
N THR A 11 9.23 9.23 -9.99
CA THR A 11 10.69 9.31 -9.78
C THR A 11 11.18 8.22 -8.83
N ALA A 12 10.53 8.05 -7.67
CA ALA A 12 10.86 7.00 -6.72
C ALA A 12 10.70 5.60 -7.35
N LEU A 13 9.66 5.41 -8.15
CA LEU A 13 9.40 4.13 -8.83
C LEU A 13 10.49 3.77 -9.85
N LEU A 14 11.07 4.76 -10.54
CA LEU A 14 12.24 4.53 -11.41
C LEU A 14 13.45 4.00 -10.62
N GLU A 15 13.61 4.40 -9.35
CA GLU A 15 14.64 3.86 -8.46
C GLU A 15 14.29 2.44 -7.99
N VAL A 16 13.04 2.18 -7.61
CA VAL A 16 12.57 0.82 -7.25
C VAL A 16 12.82 -0.16 -8.40
N MET A 17 12.62 0.27 -9.65
CA MET A 17 12.90 -0.55 -10.84
C MET A 17 14.37 -0.95 -10.99
N GLN A 18 15.30 -0.26 -10.32
CA GLN A 18 16.72 -0.64 -10.29
C GLN A 18 17.02 -1.73 -9.24
N ASN A 19 16.04 -2.12 -8.41
CA ASN A 19 16.21 -3.18 -7.43
C ASN A 19 16.63 -4.50 -8.13
N PRO A 20 17.67 -5.22 -7.65
CA PRO A 20 18.13 -6.47 -8.26
C PRO A 20 17.03 -7.52 -8.43
N HIS A 21 16.03 -7.51 -7.55
CA HIS A 21 14.92 -8.47 -7.56
C HIS A 21 13.76 -8.05 -8.49
N TRP A 22 13.76 -6.83 -9.04
CA TRP A 22 12.71 -6.33 -9.91
C TRP A 22 12.41 -7.28 -11.09
N LYS A 23 13.45 -7.75 -11.78
CA LYS A 23 13.28 -8.63 -12.95
C LYS A 23 12.76 -10.02 -12.60
N ILE A 24 13.22 -10.59 -11.49
CA ILE A 24 12.85 -11.96 -11.09
C ILE A 24 11.48 -12.02 -10.41
N SER A 25 11.00 -10.90 -9.87
CA SER A 25 9.66 -10.77 -9.27
C SER A 25 8.52 -10.74 -10.30
N GLY A 26 8.83 -10.69 -11.60
CA GLY A 26 7.82 -10.57 -12.66
C GLY A 26 7.33 -9.14 -12.92
N LEU A 27 7.71 -8.17 -12.07
CA LEU A 27 7.33 -6.75 -12.22
C LEU A 27 7.87 -6.10 -13.51
N SER A 28 8.88 -6.69 -14.15
CA SER A 28 9.40 -6.22 -15.44
C SER A 28 8.51 -6.55 -16.65
N ALA A 29 7.34 -7.17 -16.47
CA ALA A 29 6.43 -7.52 -17.57
C ALA A 29 5.88 -6.28 -18.31
N ALA A 30 5.71 -5.16 -17.60
CA ALA A 30 5.32 -3.88 -18.17
C ALA A 30 5.99 -2.73 -17.39
N LEU A 31 6.03 -1.53 -17.98
CA LEU A 31 6.40 -0.34 -17.23
C LEU A 31 5.26 0.02 -16.27
N PRO A 32 5.56 0.35 -15.01
CA PRO A 32 4.53 0.73 -14.08
C PRO A 32 3.91 2.08 -14.49
N LEU A 33 2.62 2.24 -14.19
CA LEU A 33 1.84 3.44 -14.46
C LEU A 33 1.38 4.05 -13.13
N VAL A 34 1.47 5.36 -13.02
CA VAL A 34 0.93 6.11 -11.88
C VAL A 34 -0.24 6.96 -12.37
N ASP A 35 -1.42 6.73 -11.84
CA ASP A 35 -2.62 7.50 -12.15
C ASP A 35 -3.09 8.32 -10.94
N ILE A 36 -3.82 9.40 -11.22
CA ILE A 36 -4.38 10.31 -10.21
C ILE A 36 -5.88 10.05 -10.13
N GLY A 37 -6.43 10.15 -8.92
CA GLY A 37 -7.86 9.95 -8.67
C GLY A 37 -8.16 8.50 -8.29
N CYS A 38 -7.55 8.06 -7.17
CA CYS A 38 -7.81 6.74 -6.60
C CYS A 38 -9.33 6.50 -6.49
N PRO A 39 -9.87 5.45 -7.12
CA PRO A 39 -11.31 5.20 -7.12
C PRO A 39 -11.82 4.67 -5.77
N GLU A 40 -10.91 4.23 -4.90
CA GLU A 40 -11.22 3.62 -3.62
C GLU A 40 -10.97 4.57 -2.45
N GLU A 41 -11.70 4.34 -1.35
CA GLU A 41 -11.35 4.94 -0.07
C GLU A 41 -10.33 4.07 0.66
N PRO A 42 -9.44 4.67 1.48
CA PRO A 42 -8.49 3.90 2.27
C PRO A 42 -9.21 3.05 3.31
N LEU A 43 -8.77 1.80 3.42
CA LEU A 43 -9.33 0.87 4.41
C LEU A 43 -8.53 0.90 5.72
N PRO A 44 -9.22 0.93 6.88
CA PRO A 44 -8.54 0.76 8.16
C PRO A 44 -7.88 -0.62 8.25
N ALA A 45 -6.58 -0.63 8.54
CA ALA A 45 -5.77 -1.85 8.61
C ALA A 45 -5.93 -2.63 9.93
N ARG A 46 -6.68 -2.07 10.90
CA ARG A 46 -6.84 -2.64 12.24
C ARG A 46 -8.32 -2.83 12.63
N PRO A 47 -8.68 -3.98 13.24
CA PRO A 47 -10.01 -4.16 13.79
C PRO A 47 -10.31 -3.13 14.89
N GLY A 48 -11.53 -2.61 14.91
CA GLY A 48 -11.98 -1.61 15.88
C GLY A 48 -11.66 -0.15 15.55
N VAL A 49 -10.93 0.12 14.46
CA VAL A 49 -10.78 1.49 13.93
C VAL A 49 -12.05 1.86 13.17
N VAL A 50 -12.68 2.97 13.56
CA VAL A 50 -13.81 3.56 12.85
C VAL A 50 -13.27 4.65 11.93
N TRP A 51 -13.48 4.49 10.61
CA TRP A 51 -13.03 5.46 9.62
C TRP A 51 -14.19 5.88 8.73
N LYS A 52 -14.63 7.14 8.85
CA LYS A 52 -15.83 7.67 8.17
C LYS A 52 -17.03 6.71 8.33
N ASP A 53 -17.71 6.38 7.23
CA ASP A 53 -18.84 5.43 7.16
C ASP A 53 -18.39 3.96 7.10
N ALA A 54 -17.07 3.69 7.00
CA ALA A 54 -16.52 2.34 7.10
C ALA A 54 -16.51 1.92 8.58
N GLN A 55 -17.59 1.28 9.01
CA GLN A 55 -17.68 0.65 10.32
C GLN A 55 -17.13 -0.79 10.22
N ILE A 56 -15.92 -1.03 10.73
CA ILE A 56 -15.43 -2.41 10.90
C ILE A 56 -16.21 -3.05 12.06
N ILE A 57 -17.21 -3.86 11.72
CA ILE A 57 -17.96 -4.67 12.69
C ILE A 57 -17.23 -6.01 12.86
N GLY A 58 -16.34 -6.12 13.84
CA GLY A 58 -15.82 -7.42 14.29
C GLY A 58 -14.33 -7.48 14.61
N GLY A 59 -14.00 -8.00 15.78
CA GLY A 59 -12.64 -8.25 16.24
C GLY A 59 -12.03 -9.50 15.63
N THR A 60 -11.46 -9.35 14.43
CA THR A 60 -10.35 -10.07 13.78
C THR A 60 -10.34 -9.45 12.39
N GLY A 61 -9.30 -8.70 12.02
CA GLY A 61 -9.29 -7.74 10.91
C GLY A 61 -10.15 -8.17 9.72
N THR A 62 -11.19 -7.39 9.42
CA THR A 62 -12.10 -7.68 8.32
C THR A 62 -11.33 -7.65 7.01
N ILE A 63 -11.13 -8.83 6.45
CA ILE A 63 -10.62 -9.01 5.11
C ILE A 63 -11.72 -8.55 4.16
N TYR A 64 -11.53 -7.39 3.52
CA TYR A 64 -12.47 -6.87 2.52
C TYR A 64 -12.27 -7.63 1.22
N THR A 65 -13.16 -8.60 0.95
CA THR A 65 -13.11 -9.39 -0.28
C THR A 65 -13.86 -8.71 -1.41
N VAL A 66 -13.20 -8.49 -2.53
CA VAL A 66 -13.82 -8.09 -3.80
C VAL A 66 -14.01 -9.32 -4.71
N PRO A 67 -15.05 -9.35 -5.56
CA PRO A 67 -15.32 -10.50 -6.43
C PRO A 67 -14.28 -10.66 -7.54
N GLU A 68 -13.70 -9.55 -8.00
CA GLU A 68 -12.63 -9.50 -9.00
C GLU A 68 -11.62 -8.43 -8.57
N PRO A 69 -10.30 -8.64 -8.78
CA PRO A 69 -9.30 -7.66 -8.42
C PRO A 69 -9.42 -6.40 -9.28
N GLY A 70 -9.08 -5.25 -8.69
CA GLY A 70 -8.98 -3.99 -9.38
C GLY A 70 -7.90 -3.99 -10.48
N PHE A 71 -7.86 -2.89 -11.24
CA PHE A 71 -6.85 -2.70 -12.28
C PHE A 71 -5.45 -2.43 -11.70
N TYR A 72 -5.38 -1.85 -10.50
CA TYR A 72 -4.13 -1.48 -9.85
C TYR A 72 -3.77 -2.50 -8.76
N SER A 73 -2.49 -2.87 -8.69
CA SER A 73 -1.97 -3.69 -7.59
C SER A 73 -1.59 -2.85 -6.37
N GLU A 74 -1.42 -1.54 -6.52
CA GLU A 74 -1.01 -0.62 -5.46
C GLU A 74 -1.83 0.66 -5.49
N TYR A 75 -2.29 1.07 -4.31
CA TYR A 75 -3.02 2.30 -4.07
C TYR A 75 -2.18 3.24 -3.22
N LEU A 76 -2.11 4.52 -3.59
CA LEU A 76 -1.35 5.52 -2.83
C LEU A 76 -2.31 6.56 -2.26
N PHE A 77 -2.38 6.63 -0.93
CA PHE A 77 -3.21 7.59 -0.21
C PHE A 77 -2.33 8.69 0.39
N ILE A 78 -2.47 9.91 -0.14
CA ILE A 78 -1.78 11.09 0.37
C ILE A 78 -2.70 11.79 1.36
N MET A 79 -2.33 11.79 2.64
CA MET A 79 -3.18 12.31 3.71
C MET A 79 -2.38 12.73 4.94
N PRO A 80 -2.93 13.58 5.82
CA PRO A 80 -2.22 14.03 7.02
C PRO A 80 -1.73 12.86 7.88
N LEU A 81 -0.54 13.01 8.47
CA LEU A 81 0.08 11.98 9.31
C LEU A 81 -0.85 11.46 10.42
N GLU A 82 -1.62 12.34 11.06
CA GLU A 82 -2.58 11.96 12.10
C GLU A 82 -3.65 10.97 11.59
N GLN A 83 -4.06 11.09 10.32
CA GLN A 83 -5.02 10.19 9.69
C GLN A 83 -4.38 8.85 9.35
N ILE A 84 -3.14 8.86 8.87
CA ILE A 84 -2.36 7.64 8.65
C ILE A 84 -2.21 6.88 9.97
N ASP A 85 -1.84 7.58 11.03
CA ASP A 85 -1.65 6.98 12.35
C ASP A 85 -2.96 6.45 12.93
N ALA A 86 -4.10 7.09 12.64
CA ALA A 86 -5.42 6.57 13.01
C ALA A 86 -5.76 5.26 12.26
N LEU A 87 -5.44 5.18 10.96
CA LEU A 87 -5.71 4.01 10.12
C LEU A 87 -4.78 2.82 10.42
N LEU A 88 -3.49 3.12 10.65
CA LEU A 88 -2.43 2.11 10.82
C LEU A 88 -2.08 1.86 12.29
N GLY A 89 -2.55 2.72 13.21
CA GLY A 89 -2.31 2.61 14.64
C GLY A 89 -0.87 2.93 15.05
N GLY A 90 -0.27 3.95 14.43
CA GLY A 90 1.07 4.47 14.75
C GLY A 90 2.23 3.55 14.39
N LEU A 91 2.02 2.58 13.50
CA LEU A 91 3.09 1.72 12.99
C LEU A 91 4.00 2.49 12.03
N SER A 92 5.30 2.21 12.07
CA SER A 92 6.28 2.77 11.13
C SER A 92 6.12 2.25 9.70
N ILE A 93 5.40 1.15 9.53
CA ILE A 93 5.06 0.55 8.24
C ILE A 93 3.89 1.33 7.67
N ARG A 94 4.07 1.90 6.48
CA ARG A 94 3.06 2.72 5.79
C ARG A 94 2.29 1.95 4.73
N VAL A 95 2.36 0.63 4.76
CA VAL A 95 1.72 -0.23 3.77
C VAL A 95 0.75 -1.17 4.46
N ALA A 96 -0.48 -1.26 3.96
CA ALA A 96 -1.50 -2.17 4.45
C ALA A 96 -2.27 -2.82 3.30
N PRO A 97 -2.89 -3.99 3.51
CA PRO A 97 -3.76 -4.60 2.50
C PRO A 97 -4.95 -3.69 2.15
N GLN A 98 -5.30 -3.63 0.86
CA GLN A 98 -6.41 -2.81 0.34
C GLN A 98 -7.46 -3.65 -0.39
N GLU A 99 -7.05 -4.69 -1.10
CA GLU A 99 -7.99 -5.63 -1.73
C GLU A 99 -7.63 -7.07 -1.39
N TYR A 100 -8.65 -7.86 -1.10
CA TYR A 100 -8.55 -9.30 -1.02
C TYR A 100 -9.49 -9.96 -2.02
N VAL A 101 -9.09 -11.10 -2.59
CA VAL A 101 -9.96 -11.90 -3.46
C VAL A 101 -10.04 -13.31 -2.89
N ALA A 102 -11.27 -13.84 -2.80
CA ALA A 102 -11.49 -15.23 -2.48
C ALA A 102 -11.22 -16.10 -3.72
N GLU A 103 -10.19 -16.94 -3.65
CA GLU A 103 -9.85 -17.90 -4.72
C GLU A 103 -10.63 -19.21 -4.59
N SER A 104 -11.06 -19.52 -3.37
CA SER A 104 -11.98 -20.62 -3.04
C SER A 104 -12.72 -20.34 -1.72
N ASP A 105 -13.58 -21.24 -1.28
CA ASP A 105 -14.33 -21.11 -0.02
C ASP A 105 -13.41 -20.95 1.22
N ASP A 106 -12.17 -21.43 1.14
CA ASP A 106 -11.19 -21.42 2.24
C ASP A 106 -9.92 -20.59 1.94
N GLU A 107 -9.80 -19.99 0.76
CA GLU A 107 -8.58 -19.29 0.33
C GLU A 107 -8.89 -17.84 -0.03
N ILE A 108 -8.29 -16.92 0.73
CA ILE A 108 -8.36 -15.48 0.47
C ILE A 108 -6.94 -14.93 0.35
N ALA A 109 -6.65 -14.28 -0.77
CA ALA A 109 -5.35 -13.71 -1.07
C ALA A 109 -5.41 -12.18 -1.15
N GLU A 110 -4.40 -11.50 -0.62
CA GLU A 110 -4.17 -10.05 -0.88
C GLU A 110 -3.87 -9.88 -2.37
N ARG A 111 -4.64 -9.02 -3.03
CA ARG A 111 -4.46 -8.71 -4.46
C ARG A 111 -3.95 -7.31 -4.71
N ALA A 112 -4.26 -6.38 -3.82
CA ALA A 112 -3.72 -5.04 -3.86
C ALA A 112 -3.40 -4.53 -2.46
N SER A 113 -2.38 -3.68 -2.38
CA SER A 113 -2.00 -3.01 -1.15
C SER A 113 -2.14 -1.49 -1.26
N ALA A 114 -2.20 -0.83 -0.10
CA ALA A 114 -2.29 0.60 0.05
C ALA A 114 -1.06 1.14 0.77
N THR A 115 -0.38 2.09 0.15
CA THR A 115 0.71 2.87 0.73
C THR A 115 0.20 4.25 1.15
N TYR A 116 0.50 4.64 2.38
CA TYR A 116 0.04 5.88 3.00
C TYR A 116 1.20 6.87 3.13
N ILE A 117 1.02 8.08 2.60
CA ILE A 117 2.10 9.08 2.51
C ILE A 117 1.59 10.41 3.07
N ALA A 118 2.33 11.00 3.99
CA ALA A 118 2.05 12.36 4.43
C ALA A 118 2.52 13.38 3.38
N PRO A 119 1.83 14.52 3.20
CA PRO A 119 2.18 15.49 2.16
C PRO A 119 3.63 16.00 2.23
N ASP A 120 4.21 16.08 3.42
CA ASP A 120 5.60 16.46 3.67
C ASP A 120 6.62 15.35 3.38
N GLU A 121 6.18 14.09 3.32
CA GLU A 121 7.00 12.93 2.95
C GLU A 121 7.14 12.79 1.41
N LEU A 122 6.35 13.53 0.61
CA LEU A 122 6.38 13.45 -0.86
C LEU A 122 7.68 13.94 -1.50
N ASP A 123 8.42 14.80 -0.82
CA ASP A 123 9.71 15.32 -1.30
C ASP A 123 10.88 14.44 -0.83
N ASP A 124 10.64 13.47 0.05
CA ASP A 124 11.63 12.48 0.49
C ASP A 124 11.60 11.26 -0.43
N ILE A 125 12.36 11.34 -1.54
CA ILE A 125 12.47 10.25 -2.51
C ILE A 125 12.98 8.96 -1.86
N GLY A 126 13.90 9.03 -0.89
CA GLY A 126 14.41 7.85 -0.22
C GLY A 126 13.33 7.12 0.58
N PHE A 127 12.49 7.88 1.29
CA PHE A 127 11.32 7.35 1.96
C PHE A 127 10.32 6.73 0.98
N LEU A 128 9.97 7.44 -0.10
CA LEU A 128 9.05 6.94 -1.12
C LEU A 128 9.55 5.65 -1.77
N THR A 129 10.82 5.61 -2.20
CA THR A 129 11.46 4.43 -2.78
C THR A 129 11.38 3.25 -1.83
N LYS A 130 11.64 3.46 -0.54
CA LYS A 130 11.54 2.41 0.47
C LYS A 130 10.11 1.88 0.61
N GLN A 131 9.13 2.76 0.80
CA GLN A 131 7.74 2.32 0.99
C GLN A 131 7.19 1.61 -0.25
N LEU A 132 7.51 2.12 -1.46
CA LEU A 132 7.13 1.48 -2.72
C LEU A 132 7.81 0.12 -2.89
N THR A 133 9.08 -0.04 -2.51
CA THR A 133 9.79 -1.33 -2.55
C THR A 133 9.10 -2.37 -1.66
N ILE A 134 8.68 -1.95 -0.45
CA ILE A 134 7.91 -2.80 0.46
C ILE A 134 6.53 -3.13 -0.13
N ALA A 135 5.85 -2.14 -0.72
CA ALA A 135 4.52 -2.31 -1.29
C ALA A 135 4.49 -3.39 -2.37
N VAL A 136 5.42 -3.33 -3.33
CA VAL A 136 5.51 -4.31 -4.42
C VAL A 136 6.17 -5.64 -4.01
N GLY A 137 6.40 -5.87 -2.72
CA GLY A 137 6.93 -7.13 -2.18
C GLY A 137 8.40 -7.41 -2.50
N LEU A 138 9.20 -6.38 -2.77
CA LEU A 138 10.65 -6.52 -3.01
C LEU A 138 11.48 -6.40 -1.72
N GLU A 139 10.85 -5.99 -0.63
CA GLU A 139 11.39 -5.95 0.73
C GLU A 139 10.29 -6.35 1.72
N ASP A 140 10.66 -6.99 2.84
CA ASP A 140 9.70 -7.47 3.81
C ASP A 140 8.97 -6.33 4.52
N ARG A 141 7.63 -6.38 4.50
CA ARG A 141 6.76 -5.45 5.24
C ARG A 141 6.96 -5.58 6.75
N TYR A 142 7.27 -6.78 7.23
CA TYR A 142 7.56 -7.08 8.63
C TYR A 142 8.92 -7.79 8.70
N PRO A 143 10.03 -7.05 8.80
CA PRO A 143 11.33 -7.70 8.97
C PRO A 143 11.27 -8.59 10.22
N GLU A 144 11.69 -9.85 10.10
CA GLU A 144 11.77 -10.72 11.27
C GLU A 144 12.58 -10.04 12.37
N PRO A 145 12.16 -10.11 13.64
CA PRO A 145 13.01 -9.62 14.72
C PRO A 145 14.34 -10.36 14.64
N SER A 146 15.44 -9.61 14.55
CA SER A 146 16.79 -10.18 14.55
C SER A 146 16.90 -11.16 15.72
N PRO A 147 17.34 -12.41 15.51
CA PRO A 147 17.65 -13.29 16.62
C PRO A 147 18.75 -12.60 17.45
N GLU A 148 18.46 -12.36 18.73
CA GLU A 148 19.43 -11.88 19.74
C GLU A 148 20.51 -12.93 20.03
#